data_AF-A0A7X9H6P8-F1
#
_entry.id   AF-A0A7X9H6P8-F1
#
_cell.length_a   1.000
_cell.length_b   1.000
_cell.length_c   1.000
_cell.angle_alpha   90.00
_cell.angle_beta   90.00
_cell.angle_gamma   90.00
#
_symmetry.space_group_name_H-M   'P 1'
#
loop_
_entity.id
_entity.type
_entity.pdbx_description
1 polymer ?
#
loop_
_entity_poly.entity_id
_entity_poly.type
_entity_poly.pdbx_seq_one_letter_code
_entity_poly.pdbx_strand_id
1 'polypeptide(L)' 'AKDISNGDIIEVDFDTGLIINVTTGREYKGVPFPEFMQEIMASEGLVGYIRHQTAGA' A
#
# COMPACT_ATOMS: atom_id res chain seq x y z
N ALA A 1 -15.88 -8.28 6.75
CA ALA A 1 -14.83 -9.32 6.93
C ALA A 1 -15.38 -10.71 6.61
N LYS A 2 -15.76 -10.96 5.34
CA LYS A 2 -16.22 -12.29 4.87
C LYS A 2 -15.74 -12.66 3.46
N ASP A 3 -15.17 -11.73 2.71
CA ASP A 3 -14.87 -11.93 1.29
C ASP A 3 -13.39 -12.22 0.99
N ILE A 4 -12.53 -12.21 2.01
CA ILE A 4 -11.12 -12.58 1.90
C ILE A 4 -10.88 -13.70 2.90
N SER A 5 -10.32 -14.80 2.40
CA SER A 5 -10.03 -16.02 3.16
C SER A 5 -8.53 -16.27 3.20
N ASN A 6 -8.09 -17.10 4.14
CA ASN A 6 -6.70 -17.57 4.15
C ASN A 6 -6.41 -18.36 2.86
N GLY A 7 -5.31 -18.04 2.20
CA GLY A 7 -4.92 -18.63 0.91
C GLY A 7 -5.40 -17.88 -0.32
N ASP A 8 -6.25 -16.85 -0.19
CA ASP A 8 -6.61 -16.01 -1.32
C ASP A 8 -5.43 -15.15 -1.77
N ILE A 9 -5.23 -15.08 -3.08
CA ILE A 9 -4.31 -14.13 -3.71
C ILE A 9 -5.03 -12.79 -3.85
N ILE A 10 -4.45 -11.77 -3.22
CA ILE A 10 -4.96 -10.40 -3.23
C ILE A 10 -3.93 -9.50 -3.91
N GLU A 11 -4.40 -8.72 -4.88
CA GLU A 11 -3.65 -7.65 -5.51
C GLU A 11 -4.12 -6.30 -4.96
N VAL A 12 -3.18 -5.41 -4.64
CA VAL A 12 -3.48 -4.08 -4.10
C VAL A 12 -2.69 -3.04 -4.87
N ASP A 13 -3.40 -2.09 -5.46
CA ASP A 13 -2.85 -0.87 -6.04
C ASP A 13 -2.95 0.25 -5.00
N PHE A 14 -1.80 0.69 -4.48
CA PHE A 14 -1.72 1.72 -3.45
C PHE A 14 -1.92 3.15 -3.99
N ASP A 15 -1.74 3.35 -5.30
CA ASP A 15 -1.89 4.66 -5.95
C ASP A 15 -3.36 4.98 -6.17
N THR A 16 -4.13 3.98 -6.60
CA THR A 16 -5.56 4.16 -6.83
C THR A 16 -6.41 3.70 -5.64
N GLY A 17 -5.87 2.87 -4.75
CA GLY A 17 -6.63 2.20 -3.69
C GLY A 17 -7.50 1.05 -4.18
N LEU A 18 -7.27 0.53 -5.40
CA LEU A 18 -7.98 -0.64 -5.91
C LEU A 18 -7.44 -1.91 -5.23
N ILE A 19 -8.34 -2.74 -4.74
CA ILE A 19 -8.02 -4.02 -4.10
C ILE A 19 -8.78 -5.11 -4.84
N ILE A 20 -8.08 -6.11 -5.37
CA ILE A 20 -8.66 -7.20 -6.14
C ILE A 20 -8.36 -8.51 -5.42
N ASN A 21 -9.40 -9.25 -5.06
CA ASN A 21 -9.25 -10.67 -4.73
C ASN A 21 -9.21 -11.44 -6.05
N VAL A 22 -8.00 -11.74 -6.53
CA VAL A 22 -7.75 -12.44 -7.80
C VAL A 22 -8.36 -13.85 -7.80
N THR A 23 -8.49 -14.45 -6.61
CA THR A 23 -9.03 -15.81 -6.45
C THR A 23 -10.53 -15.85 -6.67
N THR A 24 -11.25 -14.82 -6.24
CA THR A 24 -12.72 -14.75 -6.33
C THR A 24 -13.22 -13.79 -7.41
N GLY A 25 -12.34 -12.98 -8.00
CA GLY A 25 -12.67 -11.93 -8.96
C GLY A 25 -13.38 -10.72 -8.34
N ARG A 26 -13.37 -10.58 -7.01
CA ARG A 26 -14.02 -9.46 -6.33
C ARG A 26 -13.11 -8.25 -6.26
N GLU A 27 -13.68 -7.08 -6.48
CA GLU A 27 -12.98 -5.79 -6.43
C GLU A 27 -13.53 -4.89 -5.32
N TYR A 28 -12.63 -4.13 -4.70
CA TYR A 28 -12.94 -3.16 -3.66
C TYR A 28 -12.18 -1.87 -3.91
N LYS A 29 -12.76 -0.75 -3.46
CA LYS A 29 -12.11 0.55 -3.51
C LYS A 29 -11.86 1.09 -2.12
N GLY A 30 -10.59 1.19 -1.75
CA GLY A 30 -10.11 1.89 -0.58
C GLY A 30 -9.75 3.34 -0.90
N VAL A 31 -9.34 4.07 0.14
CA VAL A 31 -8.69 5.38 -0.02
C VAL A 31 -7.25 5.14 -0.45
N PRO A 32 -6.76 5.81 -1.52
CA PRO A 32 -5.37 5.69 -1.94
C PRO A 32 -4.42 6.22 -0.85
N PHE A 33 -3.20 5.71 -0.83
CA PHE A 33 -2.19 6.25 0.08
C PHE A 33 -1.75 7.64 -0.40
N PRO A 34 -1.72 8.65 0.48
CA PRO A 34 -1.11 9.94 0.17
C PRO A 34 0.37 9.77 -0.19
N GLU A 35 0.87 10.68 -1.02
CA GLU A 35 2.24 10.69 -1.54
C GLU A 35 3.31 10.53 -0.45
N PHE A 36 3.20 11.29 0.66
CA PHE A 36 4.16 11.19 1.76
C PHE A 36 4.22 9.80 2.42
N MET A 37 3.12 9.04 2.43
CA MET A 37 3.13 7.67 2.94
C MET A 37 3.84 6.72 1.97
N GLN A 38 3.69 6.95 0.66
CA GLN A 38 4.40 6.19 -0.36
C GLN A 38 5.92 6.46 -0.28
N GLU A 39 6.31 7.72 -0.05
CA GLU A 39 7.72 8.08 0.18
C GLU A 39 8.31 7.38 1.41
N ILE A 40 7.53 7.27 2.51
CA ILE A 40 7.93 6.52 3.70
C ILE A 40 8.13 5.03 3.37
N MET A 41 7.23 4.43 2.60
CA MET A 41 7.35 3.03 2.16
C MET A 41 8.58 2.81 1.27
N ALA A 42 8.83 3.72 0.33
CA ALA A 42 9.99 3.70 -0.56
C ALA A 42 11.32 3.88 0.20
N SER A 43 11.29 4.57 1.34
CA SER A 43 12.46 4.84 2.17
C SER A 43 12.75 3.76 3.22
N GLU A 44 12.29 2.52 3.01
CA GLU A 44 12.41 1.41 3.98
C GLU A 44 11.86 1.76 5.38
N GLY A 45 10.82 2.59 5.41
CA GLY A 45 10.12 3.02 6.62
C GLY A 45 10.50 4.41 7.12
N LEU A 46 9.86 4.81 8.22
CA LEU A 46 9.89 6.18 8.72
C LEU A 46 11.31 6.67 9.05
N VAL A 47 12.15 5.79 9.61
CA VAL A 47 13.53 6.14 9.96
C VAL A 47 14.34 6.44 8.71
N GLY A 48 14.20 5.65 7.65
CA GLY A 48 14.90 5.89 6.39
C GLY A 48 14.40 7.16 5.70
N TYR A 49 13.09 7.43 5.76
CA TYR A 49 12.51 8.68 5.26
C TYR A 49 13.11 9.92 5.95
N ILE A 50 13.17 9.92 7.29
CA ILE A 50 13.77 11.01 8.06
C ILE A 50 15.27 11.15 7.76
N ARG A 51 16.00 10.04 7.56
CA ARG A 51 17.42 10.07 7.19
C ARG A 51 17.63 10.69 5.81
N HIS A 52 16.79 10.36 4.81
CA HIS A 52 16.86 11.00 3.49
C HIS A 52 16.58 12.50 3.57
N GLN A 53 15.61 12.91 4.40
CA GLN A 53 15.25 14.32 4.56
C GLN A 53 16.34 15.14 5.28
N THR A 54 17.07 14.53 6.21
CA THR A 54 18.13 15.19 6.97
C THR A 54 19.51 15.09 6.32
N ALA A 55 19.79 14.07 5.51
CA ALA A 55 21.05 13.94 4.77
C ALA A 55 21.18 14.91 3.58
N GLY A 56 20.08 15.54 3.17
CA GLY A 56 20.07 16.60 2.16
C GLY A 56 20.20 18.04 2.71
N ALA A 57 20.44 18.20 4.02
CA ALA A 57 20.64 19.49 4.69
C ALA A 57 22.12 19.77 5.01
#